data_AF-A0A969PBE3-F1
#
_entry.id   AF-A0A969PBE3-F1
#
_cell.length_a   1.000
_cell.length_b   1.000
_cell.length_c   1.000
_cell.angle_alpha   90.00
_cell.angle_beta   90.00
_cell.angle_gamma   90.00
#
_symmetry.space_group_name_H-M   'P 1'
#
loop_
_entity.id
_entity.type
_entity.pdbx_description
1 polymer ?
#
loop_
_entity_poly.entity_id
_entity_poly.type
_entity_poly.pdbx_seq_one_letter_code
_entity_poly.pdbx_strand_id
1 'polypeptide(L)'
;MNRKKADELSKAFRLNVVQSRYSDWGNFYGLVQSYPCVLWDRSGYIIFSNEDELKIPGVSVAKRINVPKGISSLNGYKRVIHDVQLPEELPDGVEYQEGTVQQIKVNRYERDEKAREACLSHYGYVCQVCYVRLSDIYGAIAETLIHVHHIKPISEIGESYIVDPVTDLIPVCPNCHAVIHLKTPPYTPHEINAMLRKDQAVRAS
;
A
#
# COMPACT_ATOMS: atom_id res chain seq x y z
N MET A 1 -18.87 0.26 -8.04
CA MET A 1 -18.54 1.62 -8.54
C MET A 1 -18.43 2.53 -7.33
N ASN A 2 -17.23 2.97 -6.95
CA ASN A 2 -17.00 3.60 -5.65
C ASN A 2 -16.69 5.11 -5.79
N ARG A 3 -17.67 5.88 -6.29
CA ARG A 3 -17.54 7.35 -6.45
C ARG A 3 -17.22 8.02 -5.11
N LYS A 4 -17.84 7.52 -4.03
CA LYS A 4 -17.59 7.98 -2.66
C LYS A 4 -16.11 7.81 -2.26
N LYS A 5 -15.52 6.63 -2.53
CA LYS A 5 -14.08 6.38 -2.30
C LYS A 5 -13.18 7.32 -3.10
N ALA A 6 -13.50 7.57 -4.38
CA ALA A 6 -12.72 8.48 -5.21
C ALA A 6 -12.74 9.93 -4.67
N ASP A 7 -13.91 10.40 -4.22
CA ASP A 7 -14.08 11.74 -3.64
C ASP A 7 -13.38 11.85 -2.28
N GLU A 8 -13.45 10.81 -1.45
CA GLU A 8 -12.74 10.72 -0.16
C GLU A 8 -11.22 10.77 -0.35
N LEU A 9 -10.67 9.99 -1.27
CA LEU A 9 -9.24 10.00 -1.60
C LEU A 9 -8.80 11.37 -2.13
N SER A 10 -9.59 11.96 -3.04
CA SER A 10 -9.27 13.28 -3.61
C SER A 10 -9.24 14.37 -2.53
N LYS A 11 -10.16 14.33 -1.57
CA LYS A 11 -10.14 15.24 -0.40
C LYS A 11 -8.94 14.99 0.49
N ALA A 12 -8.64 13.73 0.80
CA ALA A 12 -7.55 13.39 1.70
C ALA A 12 -6.18 13.81 1.15
N PHE A 13 -5.97 13.66 -0.17
CA PHE A 13 -4.78 14.14 -0.87
C PHE A 13 -4.83 15.62 -1.28
N ARG A 14 -5.87 16.36 -0.84
CA ARG A 14 -6.09 17.79 -1.14
C ARG A 14 -5.99 18.10 -2.64
N LEU A 15 -6.50 17.20 -3.49
CA LEU A 15 -6.50 17.38 -4.93
C LEU A 15 -7.59 18.39 -5.32
N ASN A 16 -7.19 19.42 -6.08
CA ASN A 16 -8.12 20.40 -6.64
C ASN A 16 -8.73 19.85 -7.95
N VAL A 17 -9.74 19.01 -7.82
CA VAL A 17 -10.39 18.29 -8.93
C VAL A 17 -11.90 18.43 -8.83
N VAL A 18 -12.56 18.60 -9.98
CA VAL A 18 -14.02 18.78 -10.07
C VAL A 18 -14.72 17.42 -10.12
N GLN A 19 -14.04 16.43 -10.68
CA GLN A 19 -14.61 15.10 -10.90
C GLN A 19 -13.59 14.01 -10.53
N SER A 20 -14.01 13.04 -9.72
CA SER A 20 -13.18 11.90 -9.35
C SER A 20 -13.83 10.57 -9.76
N ARG A 21 -13.02 9.57 -10.12
CA ARG A 21 -13.47 8.20 -10.40
C ARG A 21 -12.46 7.20 -9.85
N TYR A 22 -12.94 6.02 -9.45
CA TYR A 22 -12.11 4.94 -8.91
C TYR A 22 -12.38 3.62 -9.64
N SER A 23 -11.33 2.87 -9.98
CA SER A 23 -11.39 1.52 -10.53
C SER A 23 -10.12 0.72 -10.23
N ASP A 24 -10.26 -0.53 -9.79
CA ASP A 24 -9.12 -1.43 -9.54
C ASP A 24 -8.65 -2.18 -10.80
N TRP A 25 -9.47 -2.20 -11.85
CA TRP A 25 -9.27 -3.03 -13.05
C TRP A 25 -9.36 -2.23 -14.35
N GLY A 26 -9.06 -0.92 -14.27
CA GLY A 26 -8.91 -0.05 -15.44
C GLY A 26 -10.21 0.35 -16.16
N ASN A 27 -11.38 -0.09 -15.69
CA ASN A 27 -12.67 0.32 -16.24
C ASN A 27 -13.36 1.34 -15.32
N PHE A 28 -13.48 2.58 -15.78
CA PHE A 28 -14.10 3.68 -15.05
C PHE A 28 -15.47 3.98 -15.65
N TYR A 29 -16.52 3.77 -14.86
CA TYR A 29 -17.89 3.96 -15.31
C TYR A 29 -18.40 5.38 -15.03
N GLY A 30 -19.22 5.90 -15.95
CA GLY A 30 -19.81 7.24 -15.89
C GLY A 30 -19.05 8.25 -16.75
N LEU A 31 -19.79 9.13 -17.43
CA LEU A 31 -19.24 10.15 -18.32
C LEU A 31 -18.32 11.11 -17.55
N VAL A 32 -17.16 11.43 -18.13
CA VAL A 32 -16.33 12.56 -17.72
C VAL A 32 -16.83 13.79 -18.43
N GLN A 33 -17.34 14.75 -17.67
CA GLN A 33 -18.00 15.96 -18.18
C GLN A 33 -17.36 17.24 -17.61
N SER A 34 -16.49 17.10 -16.62
CA SER A 34 -15.88 18.24 -15.93
C SER A 34 -14.41 17.96 -15.66
N TYR A 35 -13.59 18.99 -15.86
CA TYR A 35 -12.15 18.98 -15.63
C TYR A 35 -11.77 20.10 -14.65
N PRO A 36 -10.68 19.96 -13.86
CA PRO A 36 -9.78 18.81 -13.80
C PRO A 36 -10.46 17.55 -13.26
N CYS A 37 -10.20 16.41 -13.89
CA CYS A 37 -10.73 15.11 -13.45
C CYS A 37 -9.59 14.19 -12.98
N VAL A 38 -9.87 13.35 -12.00
CA VAL A 38 -8.91 12.37 -11.47
C VAL A 38 -9.44 10.95 -11.61
N LEU A 39 -8.59 10.06 -12.11
CA LEU A 39 -8.81 8.63 -12.07
C LEU A 39 -7.92 8.03 -10.98
N TRP A 40 -8.52 7.28 -10.07
CA TRP A 40 -7.88 6.57 -8.98
C TRP A 40 -7.91 5.07 -9.21
N ASP A 41 -6.84 4.38 -8.81
CA ASP A 41 -6.80 2.94 -8.64
C ASP A 41 -6.32 2.59 -7.21
N ARG A 42 -6.06 1.30 -6.96
CA ARG A 42 -5.56 0.82 -5.66
C ARG A 42 -4.21 1.38 -5.25
N SER A 43 -3.39 1.89 -6.17
CA SER A 43 -1.99 2.25 -5.94
C SER A 43 -1.73 3.75 -6.08
N GLY A 44 -2.65 4.49 -6.70
CA GLY A 44 -2.58 5.93 -6.85
C GLY A 44 -3.52 6.50 -7.89
N TYR A 45 -3.08 7.59 -8.54
CA TYR A 45 -3.98 8.41 -9.36
C TYR A 45 -3.30 9.10 -10.53
N ILE A 46 -4.12 9.54 -11.48
CA ILE A 46 -3.72 10.42 -12.57
C ILE A 46 -4.76 11.54 -12.72
N ILE A 47 -4.29 12.77 -12.94
CA ILE A 47 -5.15 13.95 -13.14
C ILE A 47 -5.09 14.34 -14.61
N PHE A 48 -6.26 14.63 -15.17
CA PHE A 48 -6.43 15.20 -16.49
C PHE A 48 -7.02 16.61 -16.34
N SER A 49 -6.37 17.60 -16.92
CA SER A 49 -6.77 19.01 -16.83
C SER A 49 -7.81 19.38 -17.87
N ASN A 50 -7.93 18.60 -18.95
CA ASN A 50 -8.84 18.82 -20.07
C ASN A 50 -9.11 17.49 -20.80
N GLU A 51 -10.02 17.52 -21.79
CA GLU A 51 -10.41 16.36 -22.58
C GLU A 51 -9.28 15.83 -23.48
N ASP A 52 -8.40 16.69 -23.98
CA ASP A 52 -7.33 16.28 -24.88
C ASP A 52 -6.27 15.43 -24.17
N GLU A 53 -5.99 15.71 -22.90
CA GLU A 53 -5.10 14.87 -22.07
C GLU A 53 -5.66 13.46 -21.85
N LEU A 54 -6.97 13.26 -21.97
CA LEU A 54 -7.62 11.97 -21.82
C LEU A 54 -7.62 11.15 -23.15
N LYS A 55 -7.31 11.78 -24.28
CA LYS A 55 -7.22 11.14 -25.61
C LYS A 55 -5.87 10.42 -25.78
N ILE A 56 -5.68 9.37 -24.99
CA ILE A 56 -4.44 8.57 -24.99
C ILE A 56 -4.58 7.37 -25.95
N PRO A 57 -3.56 7.07 -26.78
CA PRO A 57 -3.55 5.87 -27.61
C PRO A 57 -3.80 4.59 -26.79
N GLY A 58 -4.80 3.79 -27.18
CA GLY A 58 -5.16 2.56 -26.48
C GLY A 58 -6.11 2.72 -25.29
N VAL A 59 -6.47 3.96 -24.92
CA VAL A 59 -7.53 4.25 -23.95
C VAL A 59 -8.82 4.55 -24.72
N SER A 60 -9.91 3.87 -24.38
CA SER A 60 -11.23 4.14 -24.98
C SER A 60 -12.04 5.06 -24.07
N VAL A 61 -12.40 6.24 -24.56
CA VAL A 61 -13.22 7.24 -23.85
C VAL A 61 -14.58 7.31 -24.52
N ALA A 62 -15.62 6.83 -23.85
CA ALA A 62 -17.02 6.91 -24.30
C ALA A 62 -17.93 7.06 -23.07
N LYS A 63 -19.03 6.30 -22.99
CA LYS A 63 -19.86 6.19 -21.76
C LYS A 63 -19.08 5.66 -20.53
N ARG A 64 -17.91 5.05 -20.77
CA ARG A 64 -16.92 4.61 -19.80
C ARG A 64 -15.52 4.95 -20.31
N ILE A 65 -14.56 5.04 -19.41
CA ILE A 65 -13.13 5.06 -19.76
C ILE A 65 -12.60 3.66 -19.53
N ASN A 66 -12.02 3.05 -20.57
CA ASN A 66 -11.33 1.77 -20.48
C ASN A 66 -9.84 1.98 -20.68
N VAL A 67 -9.06 1.62 -19.67
CA VAL A 67 -7.60 1.59 -19.67
C VAL A 67 -7.18 0.12 -19.49
N PRO A 68 -6.96 -0.64 -20.58
CA PRO A 68 -6.78 -2.09 -20.51
C PRO A 68 -5.61 -2.55 -19.63
N LYS A 69 -4.56 -1.72 -19.52
CA LYS A 69 -3.36 -1.99 -18.72
C LYS A 69 -3.38 -1.29 -17.35
N GLY A 70 -4.52 -0.73 -16.93
CA GLY A 70 -4.64 0.09 -15.73
C GLY A 70 -4.01 1.48 -15.88
N ILE A 71 -4.43 2.42 -15.02
CA ILE A 71 -3.93 3.80 -15.08
C ILE A 71 -2.46 3.93 -14.67
N SER A 72 -1.93 2.96 -13.92
CA SER A 72 -0.50 2.85 -13.58
C SER A 72 0.43 2.75 -14.81
N SER A 73 -0.12 2.35 -15.97
CA SER A 73 0.63 2.31 -17.23
C SER A 73 0.68 3.64 -17.98
N LEU A 74 -0.06 4.65 -17.53
CA LEU A 74 -0.18 5.94 -18.23
C LEU A 74 0.90 6.92 -17.77
N ASN A 75 1.37 7.75 -18.70
CA ASN A 75 2.32 8.83 -18.38
C ASN A 75 1.65 9.88 -17.48
N GLY A 76 2.34 10.33 -16.44
CA GLY A 76 1.79 11.27 -15.45
C GLY A 76 1.04 10.62 -14.28
N TYR A 77 1.00 9.28 -14.21
CA TYR A 77 0.49 8.56 -13.05
C TYR A 77 1.33 8.85 -11.79
N LYS A 78 0.66 9.27 -10.72
CA LYS A 78 1.23 9.52 -9.40
C LYS A 78 0.88 8.35 -8.49
N ARG A 79 1.88 7.51 -8.21
CA ARG A 79 1.78 6.48 -7.18
C ARG A 79 1.82 7.13 -5.81
N VAL A 80 0.89 6.76 -4.94
CA VAL A 80 0.78 7.32 -3.58
C VAL A 80 0.75 6.24 -2.52
N ILE A 81 0.29 5.05 -2.87
CA ILE A 81 0.46 3.86 -2.04
C ILE A 81 1.74 3.18 -2.53
N HIS A 82 2.83 3.50 -1.85
CA HIS A 82 4.02 2.65 -1.86
C HIS A 82 3.81 1.57 -0.79
N ASP A 83 4.31 0.35 -1.03
CA ASP A 83 4.80 -0.46 0.10
C ASP A 83 5.83 0.43 0.79
N VAL A 84 5.44 1.05 1.91
CA VAL A 84 6.30 1.94 2.68
C VAL A 84 7.38 1.05 3.27
N GLN A 85 8.55 1.02 2.64
CA GLN A 85 9.72 0.39 3.25
C GLN A 85 10.23 1.34 4.32
N LEU A 86 10.18 0.89 5.57
CA LEU A 86 10.77 1.63 6.66
C LEU A 86 12.28 1.42 6.72
N PRO A 87 13.04 2.36 7.30
CA PRO A 87 14.50 2.26 7.43
C PRO A 87 14.99 0.98 8.09
N GLU A 88 14.17 0.33 8.92
CA GLU A 88 14.53 -0.90 9.62
C GLU A 88 14.62 -2.13 8.70
N GLU A 89 14.17 -2.04 7.44
CA GLU A 89 14.33 -3.08 6.42
C GLU A 89 15.67 -2.97 5.65
N LEU A 90 16.56 -2.06 6.06
CA LEU A 90 17.88 -1.89 5.46
C LEU A 90 18.92 -2.75 6.20
N PRO A 91 19.84 -3.42 5.49
CA PRO A 91 20.94 -4.12 6.14
C PRO A 91 21.84 -3.16 6.93
N ASP A 92 22.34 -3.62 8.08
CA ASP A 92 23.26 -2.86 8.93
C ASP A 92 24.56 -2.49 8.19
N GLY A 93 25.02 -1.24 8.36
CA GLY A 93 26.28 -0.73 7.79
C GLY A 93 26.15 0.50 6.90
N VAL A 94 25.01 1.19 6.89
CA VAL A 94 24.81 2.38 6.06
C VAL A 94 25.42 3.62 6.73
N GLU A 95 26.49 4.17 6.15
CA GLU A 95 26.95 5.52 6.45
C GLU A 95 25.94 6.53 5.92
N TYR A 96 25.40 7.36 6.82
CA TYR A 96 24.42 8.37 6.48
C TYR A 96 25.11 9.60 5.85
N GLN A 97 25.11 9.69 4.52
CA GLN A 97 25.30 10.96 3.81
C GLN A 97 23.97 11.39 3.19
N GLU A 98 23.41 12.52 3.67
CA GLU A 98 22.21 13.13 3.10
C GLU A 98 22.41 13.42 1.60
N GLY A 99 21.39 13.11 0.78
CA GLY A 99 21.32 13.55 -0.62
C GLY A 99 21.86 12.58 -1.68
N THR A 100 22.37 11.40 -1.32
CA THR A 100 22.81 10.41 -2.32
C THR A 100 21.68 9.45 -2.68
N VAL A 101 21.31 9.40 -3.97
CA VAL A 101 20.41 8.38 -4.52
C VAL A 101 21.17 7.05 -4.59
N GLN A 102 20.99 6.18 -3.59
CA GLN A 102 21.60 4.85 -3.60
C GLN A 102 20.62 3.80 -4.15
N GLN A 103 21.10 2.98 -5.08
CA GLN A 103 20.36 1.80 -5.54
C GLN A 103 20.54 0.65 -4.55
N ILE A 104 19.53 0.42 -3.73
CA ILE A 104 19.49 -0.73 -2.82
C ILE A 104 19.10 -1.96 -3.64
N LYS A 105 20.02 -2.93 -3.75
CA LYS A 105 19.71 -4.27 -4.27
C LYS A 105 19.02 -5.05 -3.16
N VAL A 106 17.70 -4.95 -3.10
CA VAL A 106 16.91 -5.75 -2.17
C VAL A 106 16.86 -7.18 -2.69
N ASN A 107 17.14 -8.18 -1.84
CA ASN A 107 17.10 -9.58 -2.23
C ASN A 107 15.67 -9.92 -2.70
N ARG A 108 15.57 -10.32 -3.97
CA ARG A 108 14.33 -10.64 -4.67
C ARG A 108 13.48 -11.73 -3.99
N TYR A 109 14.06 -12.45 -3.03
CA TYR A 109 13.37 -13.42 -2.17
C TYR A 109 12.33 -12.77 -1.23
N GLU A 110 12.50 -11.51 -0.84
CA GLU A 110 11.68 -10.87 0.20
C GLU A 110 10.32 -10.32 -0.29
N ARG A 111 10.03 -10.36 -1.59
CA ARG A 111 8.78 -9.81 -2.14
C ARG A 111 8.24 -10.66 -3.28
N ASP A 112 7.75 -11.86 -2.97
CA ASP A 112 6.72 -12.42 -3.85
C ASP A 112 5.43 -11.63 -3.63
N GLU A 113 5.15 -10.71 -4.55
CA GLU A 113 3.92 -9.90 -4.56
C GLU A 113 2.68 -10.80 -4.46
N LYS A 114 2.73 -12.03 -5.01
CA LYS A 114 1.64 -13.00 -4.89
C LYS A 114 1.50 -13.56 -3.49
N ALA A 115 2.61 -13.82 -2.80
CA ALA A 115 2.56 -14.29 -1.41
C ALA A 115 2.02 -13.19 -0.49
N ARG A 116 2.45 -11.94 -0.70
CA ARG A 116 1.88 -10.78 0.00
C ARG A 116 0.37 -10.64 -0.27
N GLU A 117 -0.04 -10.67 -1.54
CA GLU A 117 -1.44 -10.57 -1.92
C GLU A 117 -2.28 -11.73 -1.35
N ALA A 118 -1.75 -12.95 -1.34
CA ALA A 118 -2.42 -14.11 -0.75
C ALA A 118 -2.55 -13.98 0.79
N CYS A 119 -1.50 -13.54 1.47
CA CYS A 119 -1.51 -13.25 2.91
C CYS A 119 -2.59 -12.20 3.25
N LEU A 120 -2.61 -11.09 2.53
CA LEU A 120 -3.58 -10.02 2.74
C LEU A 120 -5.00 -10.37 2.29
N SER A 121 -5.15 -11.28 1.32
CA SER A 121 -6.46 -11.81 0.95
C SER A 121 -7.04 -12.68 2.07
N HIS A 122 -6.20 -13.34 2.86
CA HIS A 122 -6.61 -14.14 4.00
C HIS A 122 -6.88 -13.28 5.26
N TYR A 123 -5.92 -12.45 5.65
CA TYR A 123 -5.94 -11.71 6.92
C TYR A 123 -6.53 -10.29 6.82
N GLY A 124 -6.58 -9.71 5.62
CA GLY A 124 -6.95 -8.32 5.41
C GLY A 124 -5.88 -7.31 5.85
N TYR A 125 -6.29 -6.04 5.91
CA TYR A 125 -5.43 -4.91 6.27
C TYR A 125 -5.54 -4.54 7.76
N VAL A 126 -5.49 -5.55 8.63
CA VAL A 126 -5.53 -5.40 10.09
C VAL A 126 -4.27 -6.00 10.70
N CYS A 127 -3.58 -5.25 11.56
CA CYS A 127 -2.40 -5.74 12.25
C CYS A 127 -2.73 -6.94 13.13
N GLN A 128 -2.08 -8.08 12.93
CA GLN A 128 -2.32 -9.29 13.73
C GLN A 128 -1.64 -9.25 15.11
N VAL A 129 -0.92 -8.17 15.42
CA VAL A 129 -0.28 -7.95 16.74
C VAL A 129 -1.14 -7.03 17.60
N CYS A 130 -1.45 -5.82 17.12
CA CYS A 130 -2.18 -4.81 17.90
C CYS A 130 -3.64 -4.63 17.46
N TYR A 131 -4.10 -5.36 16.44
CA TYR A 131 -5.46 -5.32 15.91
C TYR A 131 -5.92 -3.95 15.38
N VAL A 132 -4.99 -3.01 15.21
CA VAL A 132 -5.27 -1.72 14.59
C VAL A 132 -5.35 -1.87 13.08
N ARG A 133 -6.42 -1.29 12.52
CA ARG A 133 -6.52 -0.96 11.10
C ARG A 133 -6.15 0.51 10.93
N LEU A 134 -5.13 0.79 10.12
CA LEU A 134 -4.66 2.17 9.97
C LEU A 134 -5.67 3.08 9.29
N SER A 135 -6.56 2.58 8.43
CA SER A 135 -7.62 3.39 7.85
C SER A 135 -8.69 3.84 8.85
N ASP A 136 -8.84 3.17 9.99
CA ASP A 136 -9.73 3.65 11.06
C ASP A 136 -9.18 4.92 11.74
N ILE A 137 -7.86 5.15 11.65
CA ILE A 137 -7.16 6.29 12.25
C ILE A 137 -6.90 7.39 11.20
N TYR A 138 -6.38 7.00 10.04
CA TYR A 138 -5.90 7.93 9.00
C TYR A 138 -6.86 8.07 7.80
N GLY A 139 -7.95 7.30 7.77
CA GLY A 139 -8.92 7.29 6.67
C GLY A 139 -8.43 6.52 5.43
N ALA A 140 -9.12 6.75 4.31
CA ALA A 140 -8.96 5.97 3.07
C ALA A 140 -7.52 5.96 2.49
N ILE A 141 -6.67 6.92 2.88
CA ILE A 141 -5.26 6.98 2.45
C ILE A 141 -4.44 5.81 3.00
N ALA A 142 -4.85 5.25 4.14
CA ALA A 142 -4.16 4.16 4.82
C ALA A 142 -4.90 2.82 4.68
N GLU A 143 -5.88 2.73 3.77
CA GLU A 143 -6.72 1.54 3.55
C GLU A 143 -5.91 0.29 3.26
N THR A 144 -4.79 0.45 2.57
CA THR A 144 -3.89 -0.65 2.21
C THR A 144 -2.53 -0.57 2.90
N LEU A 145 -2.37 0.35 3.86
CA LEU A 145 -1.10 0.57 4.54
C LEU A 145 -0.93 -0.48 5.65
N ILE A 146 -0.19 -1.53 5.32
CA ILE A 146 0.20 -2.60 6.25
C ILE A 146 1.45 -3.29 5.71
N HIS A 147 2.25 -3.87 6.59
CA HIS A 147 3.44 -4.63 6.21
C HIS A 147 3.15 -6.11 6.34
N VAL A 148 3.85 -6.94 5.56
CA VAL A 148 3.79 -8.39 5.69
C VAL A 148 5.16 -8.87 6.16
N HIS A 149 5.18 -9.43 7.37
CA HIS A 149 6.39 -9.86 8.05
C HIS A 149 6.50 -11.39 8.01
N HIS A 150 7.72 -11.93 7.87
CA HIS A 150 7.95 -13.37 7.97
C HIS A 150 8.02 -13.78 9.44
N ILE A 151 7.16 -14.69 9.88
CA ILE A 151 7.13 -15.18 11.27
C ILE A 151 8.45 -15.87 11.65
N LYS A 152 9.08 -16.56 10.69
CA LYS A 152 10.40 -17.17 10.84
C LYS A 152 11.45 -16.36 10.07
N PRO A 153 12.59 -15.99 10.70
CA PRO A 153 13.65 -15.27 10.02
C PRO A 153 14.15 -16.05 8.80
N ILE A 154 14.30 -15.36 7.67
CA ILE A 154 14.79 -15.97 6.41
C ILE A 154 16.22 -16.52 6.60
N SER A 155 17.01 -15.96 7.52
CA SER A 155 18.34 -16.49 7.86
C SER A 155 18.32 -17.94 8.38
N GLU A 156 17.17 -18.42 8.87
CA GLU A 156 16.96 -19.80 9.31
C GLU A 156 16.32 -20.69 8.21
N ILE A 157 15.89 -20.08 7.11
CA ILE A 157 15.21 -20.71 5.99
C ILE A 157 16.23 -20.92 4.87
N GLY A 158 16.61 -22.18 4.58
CA GLY A 158 17.61 -22.51 3.56
C GLY A 158 17.26 -22.04 2.14
N GLU A 159 18.22 -22.13 1.20
CA GLU A 159 18.21 -21.50 -0.15
C GLU A 159 16.99 -21.84 -1.06
N SER A 160 16.16 -22.81 -0.71
CA SER A 160 14.95 -23.18 -1.44
C SER A 160 13.78 -23.50 -0.51
N TYR A 161 13.07 -22.47 -0.07
CA TYR A 161 11.85 -22.61 0.72
C TYR A 161 10.64 -22.06 -0.02
N ILE A 162 9.56 -22.83 -0.03
CA ILE A 162 8.26 -22.39 -0.55
C ILE A 162 7.55 -21.70 0.62
N VAL A 163 7.42 -20.38 0.53
CA VAL A 163 6.69 -19.58 1.53
C VAL A 163 5.20 -19.93 1.47
N ASP A 164 4.63 -20.29 2.62
CA ASP A 164 3.19 -20.37 2.81
C ASP A 164 2.66 -18.98 3.24
N PRO A 165 1.85 -18.31 2.41
CA PRO A 165 1.33 -16.98 2.70
C PRO A 165 0.47 -16.85 3.95
N VAL A 166 -0.03 -17.98 4.48
CA VAL A 166 -0.89 -17.99 5.67
C VAL A 166 -0.08 -18.37 6.91
N THR A 167 0.83 -19.34 6.81
CA THR A 167 1.53 -19.85 8.00
C THR A 167 2.90 -19.23 8.23
N ASP A 168 3.54 -18.67 7.20
CA ASP A 168 4.86 -18.05 7.31
C ASP A 168 4.83 -16.53 7.32
N LEU A 169 3.72 -15.93 6.88
CA LEU A 169 3.56 -14.50 6.75
C LEU A 169 2.47 -13.96 7.67
N ILE A 170 2.70 -12.76 8.21
CA ILE A 170 1.74 -12.09 9.09
C ILE A 170 1.64 -10.60 8.77
N PRO A 171 0.43 -10.05 8.61
CA PRO A 171 0.26 -8.61 8.46
C PRO A 171 0.49 -7.87 9.78
N VAL A 172 1.36 -6.86 9.77
CA VAL A 172 1.71 -6.02 10.92
C VAL A 172 1.70 -4.54 10.53
N CYS A 173 1.30 -3.67 11.46
CA CYS A 173 1.40 -2.23 11.21
C CYS A 173 2.87 -1.76 11.27
N PRO A 174 3.21 -0.60 10.68
CA PRO A 174 4.54 0.02 10.73
C PRO A 174 5.17 0.02 12.13
N ASN A 175 4.38 0.39 13.15
CA ASN A 175 4.87 0.46 14.53
C ASN A 175 5.19 -0.93 15.11
N CYS A 176 4.29 -1.91 14.94
CA CYS A 176 4.56 -3.27 15.41
C CYS A 176 5.75 -3.90 14.66
N HIS A 177 5.89 -3.61 13.36
CA HIS A 177 7.02 -4.07 12.57
C HIS A 177 8.35 -3.55 13.13
N ALA A 178 8.44 -2.24 13.41
CA ALA A 178 9.63 -1.65 14.02
C ALA A 178 9.94 -2.27 15.38
N VAL A 179 8.93 -2.49 16.24
CA VAL A 179 9.14 -3.10 17.57
C VAL A 179 9.62 -4.55 17.46
N ILE A 180 9.12 -5.34 16.50
CA ILE A 180 9.58 -6.71 16.23
C ILE A 180 11.09 -6.75 16.02
N HIS A 181 11.63 -5.77 15.28
CA HIS A 181 13.05 -5.70 14.92
C HIS A 181 13.94 -4.96 15.94
N LEU A 182 13.43 -4.54 17.09
CA LEU A 182 14.26 -3.92 18.15
C LEU A 182 15.27 -4.88 18.80
N LYS A 183 15.17 -6.18 18.51
CA LYS A 183 16.05 -7.22 19.03
C LYS A 183 16.44 -8.18 17.90
N THR A 184 17.63 -8.77 18.02
CA THR A 184 18.04 -9.94 17.23
C THR A 184 18.31 -11.12 18.17
N PRO A 185 17.67 -12.29 17.98
CA PRO A 185 16.61 -12.56 17.00
C PRO A 185 15.34 -11.71 17.25
N PRO A 186 14.54 -11.42 16.20
CA PRO A 186 13.34 -10.61 16.30
C PRO A 186 12.34 -11.14 17.35
N TYR A 187 11.55 -10.25 17.92
CA TYR A 187 10.44 -10.68 18.78
C TYR A 187 9.35 -11.38 17.96
N THR A 188 8.74 -12.37 18.55
CA THR A 188 7.54 -13.01 17.99
C THR A 188 6.33 -12.07 18.09
N PRO A 189 5.34 -12.21 17.18
CA PRO A 189 4.07 -11.48 17.29
C PRO A 189 3.39 -11.63 18.66
N HIS A 190 3.52 -12.81 19.28
CA HIS A 190 2.96 -13.10 20.60
C HIS A 190 3.66 -12.31 21.72
N GLU A 191 4.99 -12.23 21.70
CA GLU A 191 5.76 -11.45 22.67
C GLU A 191 5.38 -9.97 22.61
N ILE A 192 5.30 -9.39 21.40
CA ILE A 192 4.90 -7.99 21.22
C ILE A 192 3.47 -7.79 21.73
N ASN A 193 2.55 -8.70 21.40
CA ASN A 193 1.16 -8.62 21.85
C ASN A 193 1.06 -8.61 23.39
N ALA A 194 1.87 -9.41 24.08
CA ALA A 194 1.93 -9.43 25.54
C ALA A 194 2.50 -8.14 26.15
N MET A 195 3.33 -7.39 25.40
CA MET A 195 3.88 -6.10 25.81
C MET A 195 2.89 -4.93 25.63
N LEU A 196 1.82 -5.12 24.85
CA LEU A 196 0.83 -4.07 24.62
C LEU A 196 0.11 -3.70 25.92
N ARG A 197 0.15 -2.42 26.26
CA ARG A 197 -0.65 -1.88 27.37
C ARG A 197 -2.12 -1.89 26.98
N LYS A 198 -2.92 -2.71 27.65
CA LYS A 198 -4.37 -2.86 27.39
C LYS A 198 -5.19 -1.60 27.73
N ASP A 199 -4.56 -0.60 28.35
CA ASP A 199 -5.20 0.66 28.80
C ASP A 199 -5.09 1.84 27.81
N GLN A 200 -4.67 1.60 26.57
CA GLN A 200 -4.81 2.58 25.50
C GLN A 200 -5.63 2.02 24.34
N ALA A 201 -6.88 1.67 24.67
CA ALA A 201 -7.96 1.97 23.73
C ALA A 201 -7.84 3.47 23.40
N VAL A 202 -7.50 3.73 22.15
CA VAL A 202 -7.59 5.02 21.46
C VAL A 202 -8.59 5.94 22.17
N ARG A 203 -8.14 7.09 22.66
CA ARG A 203 -9.04 8.18 23.08
C ARG A 203 -9.83 8.59 21.84
N ALA A 204 -10.96 7.91 21.61
CA ALA A 204 -12.04 8.40 20.79
C ALA A 204 -12.72 9.50 21.62
N SER A 205 -12.44 10.75 21.26
CA SER A 205 -13.20 11.93 21.67
C SER A 205 -13.17 12.93 20.54
#